data_AF-A0A847DUD9-F1
#
_entry.id   AF-A0A847DUD9-F1
#
_cell.length_a   1.000
_cell.length_b   1.000
_cell.length_c   1.000
_cell.angle_alpha   90.00
_cell.angle_beta   90.00
_cell.angle_gamma   90.00
#
_symmetry.space_group_name_H-M   'P 1'
#
loop_
_entity.id
_entity.type
_entity.pdbx_description
1 polymer ?
#
loop_
_entity_poly.entity_id
_entity_poly.type
_entity_poly.pdbx_seq_one_letter_code
_entity_poly.pdbx_strand_id
1 'polypeptide(L)'
;LLGVAGCNFVMGVPGADDVMLNYQSTSFHDALYARRVLGLRPAPEFEAWLQRAGVFEPGEAARLAEGLAPVFSHVLEGPAR
;
A
#
# COMPACT_ATOMS: atom_id res chain seq x y z
N LEU A 1 -0.52 5.06 18.05
CA LEU A 1 0.16 4.44 19.21
C LEU A 1 1.24 3.45 18.77
N LEU A 2 0.91 2.33 18.10
CA LEU A 2 1.90 1.32 17.70
C LEU A 2 2.99 1.84 16.74
N GLY A 3 2.63 2.64 15.74
CA GLY A 3 3.64 3.26 14.85
C GLY A 3 4.56 4.24 15.58
N VAL A 4 4.04 5.00 16.55
CA VAL A 4 4.84 5.88 17.41
C VAL A 4 5.75 5.09 18.34
N ALA A 5 5.32 3.89 18.76
CA ALA A 5 6.12 2.97 19.56
C ALA A 5 7.18 2.18 18.76
N GLY A 6 7.36 2.47 17.46
CA GLY A 6 8.36 1.80 16.62
C GLY A 6 7.94 0.40 16.13
N CYS A 7 6.64 0.10 16.10
CA CYS A 7 6.17 -1.13 15.46
C CYS A 7 6.38 -1.03 13.94
N ASN A 8 7.16 -1.97 13.39
CA ASN A 8 7.64 -1.91 12.00
C ASN A 8 6.70 -2.54 10.98
N PHE A 9 5.75 -3.36 11.42
CA PHE A 9 4.80 -4.03 10.54
C PHE A 9 3.40 -4.05 11.16
N VAL A 10 2.40 -3.86 10.30
CA VAL A 10 0.97 -4.04 10.56
C VAL A 10 0.36 -4.68 9.32
N MET A 11 -0.66 -5.51 9.49
CA MET A 11 -1.28 -6.23 8.37
C MET A 11 -2.50 -5.45 7.85
N GLY A 12 -2.50 -5.16 6.55
CA GLY A 12 -3.64 -4.54 5.88
C GLY A 12 -4.55 -5.59 5.23
N VAL A 13 -5.87 -5.50 5.42
CA VAL A 13 -6.89 -6.29 4.71
C VAL A 13 -7.73 -5.33 3.85
N PRO A 14 -8.03 -5.67 2.58
CA PRO A 14 -8.93 -4.86 1.75
C PRO A 14 -10.27 -4.65 2.47
N GLY A 15 -10.70 -3.38 2.59
CA GLY A 15 -11.96 -3.05 3.27
C GLY A 15 -11.96 -3.26 4.78
N ALA A 16 -10.81 -3.57 5.40
CA ALA A 16 -10.65 -3.78 6.84
C ALA A 16 -11.43 -4.98 7.43
N ASP A 17 -12.14 -5.78 6.63
CA ASP A 17 -12.92 -6.93 7.12
C ASP A 17 -12.35 -8.25 6.61
N ASP A 18 -11.93 -9.12 7.53
CA ASP A 18 -11.62 -10.50 7.26
C ASP A 18 -12.80 -11.39 7.73
N VAL A 19 -13.74 -11.61 6.82
CA VAL A 19 -14.95 -12.42 7.08
C VAL A 19 -14.63 -13.88 7.39
N MET A 20 -13.51 -14.41 6.91
CA MET A 20 -13.09 -15.79 7.16
C MET A 20 -12.67 -15.97 8.63
N LEU A 21 -12.08 -14.93 9.23
CA LEU A 21 -11.66 -14.91 10.62
C LEU A 21 -12.63 -14.17 11.55
N ASN A 22 -13.72 -13.61 11.00
CA ASN A 22 -14.67 -12.74 11.70
C ASN A 22 -13.96 -11.60 12.46
N TYR A 23 -12.98 -10.97 11.81
CA TYR A 23 -12.07 -10.01 12.44
C TYR A 23 -11.90 -8.73 11.61
N GLN A 24 -11.89 -7.59 12.30
CA GLN A 24 -11.66 -6.28 11.69
C GLN A 24 -10.15 -5.93 11.76
N SER A 25 -9.52 -5.76 10.61
CA SER A 25 -8.10 -5.44 10.45
C SER A 25 -7.90 -4.01 9.93
N THR A 26 -6.66 -3.57 9.79
CA THR A 26 -6.35 -2.26 9.16
C THR A 26 -6.60 -2.30 7.65
N SER A 27 -7.09 -1.23 7.03
CA SER A 27 -7.17 -1.14 5.57
C SER A 27 -5.81 -0.75 4.95
N PHE A 28 -5.67 -0.90 3.62
CA PHE A 28 -4.49 -0.39 2.91
C PHE A 28 -4.33 1.14 3.02
N HIS A 29 -5.46 1.86 3.13
CA HIS A 29 -5.46 3.31 3.31
C HIS A 29 -4.88 3.70 4.67
N ASP A 30 -5.18 2.92 5.72
CA ASP A 30 -4.70 3.20 7.08
C ASP A 30 -3.17 3.05 7.18
N ALA A 31 -2.63 2.00 6.55
CA ALA A 31 -1.19 1.77 6.53
C ALA A 31 -0.43 2.87 5.75
N LEU A 32 -1.01 3.36 4.64
CA LEU A 32 -0.42 4.47 3.89
C LEU A 32 -0.51 5.79 4.65
N TYR A 33 -1.66 6.06 5.28
CA TYR A 33 -1.89 7.26 6.06
C TYR A 33 -0.95 7.34 7.28
N ALA A 34 -0.81 6.23 8.02
CA ALA A 34 0.11 6.14 9.15
C ALA A 34 1.56 6.46 8.75
N ARG A 35 2.01 5.96 7.59
CA ARG A 35 3.34 6.29 7.05
C ARG A 35 3.48 7.78 6.74
N ARG A 36 2.48 8.38 6.11
CA ARG A 36 2.49 9.81 5.76
C ARG A 36 2.52 10.71 6.99
N VAL A 37 1.68 10.43 7.99
CA VAL A 37 1.61 11.26 9.21
C VAL A 37 2.85 11.11 10.08
N LEU A 38 3.47 9.93 10.10
CA LEU A 38 4.68 9.67 10.88
C LEU A 38 5.99 9.92 10.12
N GLY A 39 5.92 10.31 8.84
CA GLY A 39 7.12 10.49 8.00
C GLY A 39 7.91 9.20 7.77
N LEU A 40 7.25 8.03 7.85
CA LEU A 40 7.89 6.73 7.68
C LEU A 40 7.86 6.26 6.23
N ARG A 41 8.91 5.54 5.83
CA ARG A 41 9.05 4.96 4.48
C ARG A 41 8.82 3.44 4.50
N PRO A 42 8.42 2.84 3.38
CA PRO A 42 8.48 1.38 3.24
C PRO A 42 9.94 0.87 3.31
N ALA A 43 10.11 -0.45 3.33
CA ALA A 43 11.44 -1.04 3.16
C ALA A 43 12.09 -0.56 1.84
N PRO A 44 13.40 -0.29 1.79
CA PRO A 44 14.04 0.35 0.63
C PRO A 44 13.81 -0.40 -0.70
N GLU A 45 13.90 -1.72 -0.69
CA GLU A 45 13.70 -2.58 -1.87
C GLU A 45 12.26 -2.49 -2.38
N PHE A 46 11.31 -2.41 -1.44
CA PHE A 46 9.89 -2.31 -1.76
C PHE A 46 9.52 -0.91 -2.25
N GLU A 47 10.05 0.15 -1.62
CA GLU A 47 9.88 1.52 -2.11
C GLU A 47 10.42 1.69 -3.53
N ALA A 48 11.62 1.16 -3.80
CA ALA A 48 12.19 1.20 -5.14
C ALA A 48 11.34 0.41 -6.16
N TRP A 49 10.77 -0.72 -5.77
CA TRP A 49 9.83 -1.45 -6.63
C TRP A 49 8.54 -0.66 -6.89
N LEU A 50 7.94 -0.08 -5.85
CA LEU A 50 6.71 0.73 -5.96
C LEU A 50 6.89 1.92 -6.93
N GLN A 51 8.05 2.58 -6.88
CA GLN A 51 8.39 3.65 -7.81
C GLN A 51 8.56 3.13 -9.24
N ARG A 52 9.34 2.05 -9.45
CA ARG A 52 9.52 1.45 -10.79
C ARG A 52 8.23 0.93 -11.40
N ALA A 53 7.32 0.41 -10.57
CA ALA A 53 6.02 -0.08 -11.01
C ALA A 53 5.03 1.04 -11.36
N GLY A 54 5.33 2.30 -10.99
CA GLY A 54 4.41 3.43 -11.15
C GLY A 54 3.27 3.44 -10.13
N VAL A 55 3.46 2.78 -8.97
CA VAL A 55 2.48 2.79 -7.87
C VAL A 55 2.68 4.01 -6.98
N PHE A 56 3.95 4.40 -6.75
CA PHE A 56 4.30 5.61 -6.00
C PHE A 56 4.90 6.67 -6.91
N GLU A 57 4.64 7.94 -6.58
CA GLU A 57 5.30 9.07 -7.22
C GLU A 57 6.80 9.09 -6.89
N PRO A 58 7.68 9.39 -7.86
CA PRO A 58 9.11 9.53 -7.59
C PRO A 58 9.38 10.67 -6.60
N GLY A 59 10.25 10.42 -5.62
CA GLY A 59 10.76 11.46 -4.73
C GLY A 59 9.88 11.82 -3.53
N GLU A 60 8.62 11.41 -3.48
CA GLU A 60 7.75 11.59 -2.30
C GLU A 60 7.49 10.27 -1.57
N ALA A 61 7.75 10.26 -0.26
CA ALA A 61 7.47 9.09 0.58
C ALA A 61 5.96 8.88 0.73
N ALA A 62 5.50 7.64 0.49
CA ALA A 62 4.12 7.21 0.72
C ALA A 62 3.06 8.06 -0.02
N ARG A 63 3.36 8.48 -1.26
CA ARG A 63 2.40 9.09 -2.18
C ARG A 63 2.08 8.14 -3.33
N LEU A 64 0.80 7.81 -3.48
CA LEU A 64 0.30 7.05 -4.62
C LEU A 64 0.36 7.90 -5.89
N ALA A 65 0.72 7.25 -7.00
CA ALA A 65 0.60 7.82 -8.32
C ALA A 65 -0.86 8.00 -8.73
N GLU A 66 -1.10 8.92 -9.66
CA GLU A 66 -2.44 9.16 -10.18
C GLU A 66 -2.82 8.08 -11.21
N GLY A 67 -3.81 7.25 -10.88
CA GLY A 67 -4.33 6.21 -11.77
C GLY A 67 -3.74 4.81 -11.55
N LEU A 68 -4.08 3.89 -12.46
CA LEU A 68 -3.61 2.51 -12.38
C LEU A 68 -2.15 2.42 -12.84
N ALA A 69 -1.29 1.84 -12.01
CA ALA A 69 0.10 1.58 -12.36
C ALA A 69 0.19 0.78 -13.69
N PRO A 70 1.04 1.19 -14.65
CA PRO A 70 1.10 0.59 -15.98
C PRO A 70 1.30 -0.91 -15.98
N VAL A 71 2.04 -1.44 -14.99
CA VAL A 71 2.28 -2.88 -14.82
C VAL A 71 0.99 -3.68 -14.65
N PHE A 72 -0.10 -3.07 -14.17
CA PHE A 72 -1.39 -3.72 -13.94
C PHE A 72 -2.45 -3.40 -15.01
N SER A 73 -2.13 -2.58 -16.03
CA SER A 73 -3.06 -2.20 -17.09
C SER A 73 -3.76 -3.41 -17.74
N HIS A 74 -2.98 -4.45 -18.05
CA HIS A 74 -3.43 -5.71 -18.65
C HIS A 74 -4.46 -6.48 -17.79
N VAL A 75 -4.56 -6.21 -16.48
CA VAL A 75 -5.55 -6.87 -15.61
C VAL A 75 -6.98 -6.45 -15.97
N LEU A 76 -7.14 -5.23 -16.49
CA LEU A 76 -8.45 -4.71 -16.90
C LEU A 76 -8.91 -5.23 -18.27
N GLU A 77 -8.01 -5.78 -19.07
CA GLU A 77 -8.30 -6.20 -20.45
C GLU A 77 -9.06 -7.55 -20.53
N GLY A 78 -9.18 -8.27 -19.41
CA GLY A 78 -9.81 -9.59 -19.35
C GLY A 78 -9.01 -10.66 -20.11
N PRO A 79 -9.30 -11.96 -19.91
CA PRO A 79 -8.61 -13.00 -20.65
C PRO A 79 -8.88 -12.86 -22.15
N ALA A 80 -7.82 -12.83 -22.96
CA ALA A 80 -7.93 -12.95 -24.41
C ALA A 80 -8.73 -14.22 -24.72
N ARG A 81 -9.90 -14.04 -25.34
CA ARG A 81 -10.78 -15.14 -25.74
C ARG A 81 -10.16 -15.96 -26.85
#